data_AF-A0A0G0NX43-F1
#
_entry.id   AF-A0A0G0NX43-F1
#
_cell.length_a   1.000
_cell.length_b   1.000
_cell.length_c   1.000
_cell.angle_alpha   90.00
_cell.angle_beta   90.00
_cell.angle_gamma   90.00
#
_symmetry.space_group_name_H-M   'P 1'
#
loop_
_entity.id
_entity.type
_entity.pdbx_description
1 polymer ?
#
loop_
_entity_poly.entity_id
_entity_poly.type
_entity_poly.pdbx_seq_one_letter_code
_entity_poly.pdbx_strand_id
1 'polypeptide(L)'
;MLESFRIDSWTLWGFMAQGIFFASFVVQWYKSEKQKSSILPIEFWLMRLLASAMMILYVWYRRDIVFLISTLLQIVIYVRNISFYKK
;
A
#
# COMPACT_ATOMS: atom_id res chain seq x y z
N MET A 1 -29.95 0.65 -4.98
CA MET A 1 -28.94 0.03 -4.09
C MET A 1 -27.50 0.47 -4.40
N LEU A 2 -27.18 0.92 -5.63
CA LEU A 2 -25.86 1.50 -5.97
C LEU A 2 -25.78 3.04 -5.90
N GLU A 3 -26.88 3.72 -5.53
CA GLU A 3 -26.97 5.19 -5.54
C GLU A 3 -26.15 5.90 -4.43
N SER A 4 -25.51 5.17 -3.52
CA SER A 4 -24.72 5.76 -2.42
C SER A 4 -23.21 5.86 -2.69
N PHE A 5 -22.71 5.31 -3.80
CA PHE A 5 -21.28 5.38 -4.14
C PHE A 5 -20.95 6.73 -4.79
N ARG A 6 -20.52 7.71 -3.98
CA ARG A 6 -19.97 8.97 -4.51
C ARG A 6 -18.61 8.70 -5.15
N ILE A 7 -18.60 8.62 -6.48
CA ILE A 7 -17.37 8.57 -7.27
C ILE A 7 -16.93 10.00 -7.54
N ASP A 8 -15.87 10.44 -6.88
CA ASP A 8 -15.24 11.74 -7.10
C ASP A 8 -13.74 11.55 -7.38
N SER A 9 -13.02 12.64 -7.67
CA SER A 9 -11.59 12.57 -8.01
C SER A 9 -10.73 11.93 -6.90
N TRP A 10 -11.15 11.99 -5.64
CA TRP A 10 -10.48 11.29 -4.54
C TRP A 10 -10.74 9.79 -4.55
N THR A 11 -11.89 9.34 -5.06
CA THR A 11 -12.13 7.91 -5.29
C THR A 11 -11.11 7.33 -6.27
N LEU A 12 -10.82 8.04 -7.37
CA LEU A 12 -9.76 7.64 -8.30
C LEU A 12 -8.38 7.62 -7.63
N TRP A 13 -8.07 8.61 -6.79
CA TRP A 13 -6.84 8.64 -6.01
C TRP A 13 -6.70 7.43 -5.07
N GLY A 14 -7.78 7.09 -4.34
CA GLY A 14 -7.83 5.90 -3.50
C GLY A 14 -7.63 4.61 -4.31
N PHE A 15 -8.22 4.51 -5.50
CA PHE A 15 -7.99 3.37 -6.40
C PHE A 15 -6.55 3.30 -6.92
N MET A 16 -5.92 4.43 -7.23
CA MET A 16 -4.49 4.44 -7.61
C MET A 16 -3.61 3.95 -6.45
N ALA A 17 -3.86 4.41 -5.22
CA ALA A 17 -3.16 3.95 -4.03
C ALA A 17 -3.30 2.42 -3.85
N GLN A 18 -4.54 1.91 -3.97
CA GLN A 18 -4.81 0.47 -3.91
C GLN A 18 -4.16 -0.28 -5.09
N GLY A 19 -4.15 0.30 -6.29
CA GLY A 19 -3.47 -0.28 -7.45
C GLY A 19 -1.99 -0.50 -7.21
N ILE A 20 -1.29 0.48 -6.63
CA ILE A 20 0.12 0.35 -6.24
C ILE A 20 0.31 -0.70 -5.15
N PHE A 21 -0.60 -0.74 -4.17
CA PHE A 21 -0.58 -1.76 -3.10
C PHE A 21 -0.71 -3.17 -3.68
N PHE A 22 -1.63 -3.40 -4.62
CA PHE A 22 -1.77 -4.71 -5.27
C PHE A 22 -0.60 -5.02 -6.20
N ALA A 23 -0.09 -4.03 -6.93
CA ALA A 23 1.09 -4.20 -7.78
C ALA A 23 2.33 -4.63 -6.98
N SER A 24 2.43 -4.27 -5.69
CA SER A 24 3.52 -4.77 -4.85
C SER A 24 3.52 -6.30 -4.77
N PHE A 25 2.35 -6.94 -4.62
CA PHE A 25 2.25 -8.39 -4.61
C PHE A 25 2.66 -9.01 -5.95
N VAL A 26 2.35 -8.37 -7.08
CA VAL A 26 2.80 -8.83 -8.40
C VAL A 26 4.34 -8.82 -8.47
N VAL A 27 4.98 -7.76 -8.01
CA VAL A 27 6.46 -7.66 -7.96
C VAL A 27 7.06 -8.71 -7.04
N GLN A 28 6.46 -8.93 -5.88
CA GLN A 28 6.90 -9.96 -4.94
C GLN A 28 6.77 -11.37 -5.51
N TRP A 29 5.64 -11.68 -6.15
CA TRP A 29 5.40 -12.96 -6.78
C TRP A 29 6.41 -13.22 -7.90
N TYR A 30 6.59 -12.26 -8.81
CA TYR A 30 7.56 -12.36 -9.89
C TYR A 30 8.99 -12.62 -9.39
N LYS A 31 9.42 -11.89 -8.35
CA LYS A 31 10.76 -12.09 -7.78
C LYS A 31 10.92 -13.41 -7.01
N SER A 32 9.88 -13.85 -6.32
CA SER A 32 9.87 -15.14 -5.62
C SER A 32 9.95 -16.32 -6.58
N GLU A 33 9.21 -16.24 -7.69
CA GLU A 33 9.24 -17.26 -8.75
C GLU A 33 10.63 -17.38 -9.35
N LYS A 34 11.26 -16.24 -9.66
CA LYS A 34 12.62 -16.20 -10.21
C LYS A 34 13.67 -16.80 -9.26
N GLN A 35 13.47 -16.67 -7.94
CA GLN A 35 14.39 -17.19 -6.93
C GLN A 35 13.97 -18.55 -6.35
N LYS A 36 12.84 -19.12 -6.81
CA LYS A 36 12.24 -20.37 -6.30
C LYS A 36 12.14 -20.43 -4.77
N SER A 37 11.93 -19.28 -4.15
CA SER A 37 11.87 -19.13 -2.70
C SER A 37 10.86 -18.04 -2.33
N SER A 38 10.19 -18.21 -1.19
CA SER A 38 9.23 -17.22 -0.70
C SER A 38 9.98 -16.05 -0.10
N ILE A 39 10.30 -15.06 -0.94
CA ILE A 39 11.04 -13.87 -0.55
C ILE A 39 10.17 -12.63 -0.69
N LEU A 40 10.35 -11.70 0.24
CA LEU A 40 9.80 -10.35 0.14
C LEU A 40 10.94 -9.46 -0.37
N PRO A 41 10.87 -8.91 -1.58
CA PRO A 41 11.93 -8.05 -2.09
C PRO A 41 11.83 -6.63 -1.50
N ILE A 42 12.92 -5.86 -1.49
CA ILE A 42 12.89 -4.48 -0.97
C ILE A 42 11.88 -3.60 -1.72
N GLU A 43 11.70 -3.83 -3.02
CA GLU A 43 10.74 -3.11 -3.86
C GLU A 43 9.30 -3.33 -3.41
N PHE A 44 8.97 -4.52 -2.86
CA PHE A 44 7.65 -4.76 -2.27
C PHE A 44 7.37 -3.78 -1.14
N TRP A 45 8.33 -3.61 -0.23
CA TRP A 45 8.16 -2.71 0.91
C TRP A 45 8.12 -1.23 0.48
N LEU A 46 8.93 -0.83 -0.50
CA LEU A 46 8.93 0.53 -1.02
C LEU A 46 7.62 0.89 -1.73
N MET A 47 7.08 -0.01 -2.55
CA MET A 47 5.78 0.18 -3.20
C MET A 47 4.65 0.31 -2.17
N ARG A 48 4.68 -0.51 -1.12
CA ARG A 48 3.68 -0.42 -0.04
C ARG A 48 3.80 0.87 0.76
N LEU A 49 5.02 1.35 1.01
CA LEU A 49 5.23 2.64 1.64
C LEU A 49 4.65 3.78 0.80
N LEU A 50 4.86 3.76 -0.53
CA LEU A 50 4.27 4.71 -1.46
C LEU A 50 2.74 4.64 -1.47
N ALA A 51 2.18 3.44 -1.56
CA ALA A 51 0.73 3.23 -1.52
C ALA A 51 0.12 3.76 -0.21
N SER A 52 0.74 3.46 0.94
CA SER A 52 0.27 3.96 2.24
C SER A 52 0.39 5.48 2.36
N ALA A 53 1.43 6.10 1.81
CA ALA A 53 1.55 7.56 1.78
C ALA A 53 0.41 8.21 0.98
N MET A 54 0.07 7.65 -0.18
CA MET A 54 -1.09 8.09 -0.97
C MET A 54 -2.41 7.86 -0.23
N MET A 55 -2.51 6.73 0.48
CA MET A 55 -3.72 6.34 1.20
C MET A 55 -3.97 7.23 2.42
N ILE A 56 -2.94 7.73 3.10
CA ILE A 56 -3.10 8.73 4.17
C ILE A 56 -3.84 9.97 3.64
N LEU A 57 -3.46 10.48 2.47
CA LEU A 57 -4.13 11.64 1.87
C LEU A 57 -5.60 11.34 1.54
N TYR A 58 -5.88 10.17 0.96
CA TYR A 58 -7.24 9.71 0.67
C TYR A 58 -8.11 9.66 1.93
N VAL A 59 -7.60 9.00 2.96
CA VAL A 59 -8.34 8.68 4.18
C VAL A 59 -8.54 9.92 5.05
N TRP A 60 -7.55 10.81 5.07
CA TRP A 60 -7.67 12.11 5.70
C TRP A 60 -8.81 12.92 5.07
N TYR A 61 -8.89 12.94 3.74
CA TYR A 61 -9.99 13.60 3.01
C TYR A 61 -11.35 12.95 3.31
N ARG A 62 -11.40 11.61 3.37
CA ARG A 62 -12.61 10.85 3.71
C ARG A 62 -12.98 10.87 5.21
N ARG A 63 -12.13 11.44 6.07
CA ARG A 63 -12.32 11.56 7.53
C ARG A 63 -12.53 10.21 8.23
N ASP A 64 -11.89 9.15 7.74
CA ASP A 64 -11.95 7.82 8.35
C ASP A 64 -10.75 7.59 9.28
N ILE A 65 -10.96 7.77 10.59
CA ILE A 65 -9.91 7.64 11.60
C ILE A 65 -9.40 6.21 11.76
N VAL A 66 -10.28 5.21 11.61
CA VAL A 66 -9.92 3.80 11.77
C VAL A 66 -8.94 3.41 10.69
N PHE A 67 -9.24 3.79 9.45
CA PHE A 67 -8.37 3.50 8.33
C PHE A 67 -7.06 4.31 8.38
N LEU A 68 -7.09 5.53 8.93
CA LEU A 68 -5.89 6.36 9.07
C LEU A 68 -4.89 5.72 10.03
N ILE A 69 -5.36 5.32 11.22
CA ILE A 69 -4.53 4.67 12.24
C ILE A 69 -3.97 3.36 11.69
N SER A 70 -4.81 2.54 11.03
CA SER A 70 -4.36 1.31 10.38
C SER A 70 -3.24 1.56 9.36
N THR A 71 -3.38 2.60 8.54
CA THR A 71 -2.37 2.95 7.52
C THR A 71 -1.06 3.42 8.15
N LEU A 72 -1.13 4.21 9.24
CA LEU A 72 0.06 4.64 9.97
C LEU A 72 0.82 3.46 10.61
N LEU A 73 0.09 2.51 11.21
CA LEU A 73 0.70 1.30 11.77
C LEU A 73 1.36 0.44 10.69
N GLN A 74 0.76 0.33 9.51
CA GLN A 74 1.36 -0.36 8.36
C GLN A 74 2.68 0.28 7.92
N ILE A 75 2.75 1.62 7.87
CA ILE A 75 3.99 2.34 7.52
C ILE A 75 5.12 2.00 8.49
N VAL A 76 4.84 1.94 9.80
CA VAL A 76 5.86 1.56 10.81
C VAL A 76 6.44 0.18 10.51
N ILE A 77 5.60 -0.80 10.16
CA ILE A 77 6.03 -2.15 9.79
C ILE A 77 6.89 -2.11 8.53
N TYR A 78 6.50 -1.35 7.51
CA TYR A 78 7.22 -1.28 6.23
C TYR A 78 8.60 -0.62 6.39
N VAL A 79 8.66 0.49 7.12
CA VAL A 79 9.92 1.18 7.43
C VAL A 79 10.85 0.27 8.23
N ARG A 80 10.33 -0.42 9.25
CA ARG A 80 11.10 -1.40 10.03
C ARG A 80 11.60 -2.55 9.15
N ASN A 81 10.80 -3.04 8.21
CA ASN A 81 11.24 -4.14 7.34
C ASN A 81 12.28 -3.68 6.32
N ILE A 82 12.16 -2.46 5.78
CA ILE A 82 13.17 -1.87 4.89
C ILE A 82 14.52 -1.73 5.60
N SER A 83 14.54 -1.40 6.89
CA SER A 83 15.79 -1.25 7.64
C SER A 83 16.59 -2.56 7.76
N PHE A 84 15.94 -3.72 7.67
CA PHE A 84 16.62 -5.02 7.63
C PHE A 84 17.38 -5.29 6.33
N TYR A 85 17.07 -4.61 5.23
CA TYR A 85 17.78 -4.77 3.95
C TYR A 85 19.01 -3.88 3.81
N LYS A 86 19.21 -2.91 4.72
CA LYS A 86 20.36 -1.99 4.71
C LYS A 86 21.54 -2.49 5.57
N LYS A 87 21.55 -3.75 5.97
CA LYS A 87 22.59 -4.40 6.78
C LYS A 87 23.21 -5.55 6.00
#